data_AF-A0A1A5PD30-F1
#
_entry.id   AF-A0A1A5PD30-F1
#
_cell.length_a   1.000
_cell.length_b   1.000
_cell.length_c   1.000
_cell.angle_alpha   90.00
_cell.angle_beta   90.00
_cell.angle_gamma   90.00
#
_symmetry.space_group_name_H-M   'P 1'
#
loop_
_entity.id
_entity.type
_entity.pdbx_description
1 polymer ?
#
loop_
_entity_poly.entity_id
_entity_poly.type
_entity_poly.pdbx_seq_one_letter_code
_entity_poly.pdbx_strand_id
1 'polypeptide(L)' 'MVEKFREAIAESLAYADSHPDEVREVVTTYTKIPPAVLKRVALPKWPAEPNRASVERLVKLGDGSDLFKQAPDLDKLLP' A
#
# COMPACT_ATOMS: atom_id res chain seq x y z
N MET A 1 -2.30 0.71 22.39
CA MET A 1 -2.83 1.72 21.43
C MET A 1 -2.47 1.33 20.00
N VAL A 2 -1.20 0.97 19.74
CA VAL A 2 -0.74 0.50 18.43
C VAL A 2 -1.53 -0.72 17.92
N GLU A 3 -1.72 -1.77 18.73
CA GLU A 3 -2.48 -2.96 18.28
C GLU A 3 -3.92 -2.64 17.86
N LYS A 4 -4.66 -1.88 18.67
CA LYS A 4 -6.03 -1.46 18.31
C LYS A 4 -6.07 -0.62 17.04
N PHE A 5 -5.05 0.20 16.81
CA PHE A 5 -4.93 0.96 15.57
C PHE A 5 -4.65 0.03 14.37
N ARG A 6 -3.77 -0.97 14.53
CA ARG A 6 -3.49 -1.96 13.49
C ARG A 6 -4.74 -2.77 13.12
N GLU A 7 -5.49 -3.21 14.11
CA GLU A 7 -6.78 -3.91 13.91
C GLU A 7 -7.76 -3.03 13.11
N ALA A 8 -7.95 -1.78 13.53
CA ALA A 8 -8.84 -0.85 12.84
C ALA A 8 -8.40 -0.56 11.39
N ILE A 9 -7.09 -0.45 11.14
CA ILE A 9 -6.55 -0.30 9.78
C ILE A 9 -6.77 -1.56 8.96
N ALA A 10 -6.56 -2.76 9.52
CA ALA A 10 -6.81 -4.02 8.81
C ALA A 10 -8.29 -4.14 8.39
N GLU A 11 -9.22 -3.77 9.28
CA GLU A 11 -10.66 -3.71 8.96
C GLU A 11 -10.95 -2.69 7.85
N SER A 12 -10.36 -1.49 7.94
CA SER A 12 -10.52 -0.44 6.93
C SER A 12 -9.99 -0.86 5.55
N LEU A 13 -8.84 -1.56 5.51
CA LEU A 13 -8.25 -2.08 4.28
C LEU A 13 -9.10 -3.21 3.66
N ALA A 14 -9.65 -4.11 4.50
CA ALA A 14 -10.57 -5.14 4.05
C ALA A 14 -11.88 -4.55 3.49
N TYR A 15 -12.38 -3.46 4.10
CA TYR A 15 -13.52 -2.72 3.58
C TYR A 15 -13.20 -2.13 2.19
N ALA A 16 -12.04 -1.48 2.03
CA ALA A 16 -11.62 -0.92 0.74
C ALA A 16 -11.51 -1.97 -0.38
N ASP A 17 -10.95 -3.16 -0.10
CA ASP A 17 -10.82 -4.21 -1.13
C ASP A 17 -12.17 -4.81 -1.54
N SER A 18 -13.18 -4.77 -0.66
CA SER A 18 -14.54 -5.24 -0.93
C SER A 18 -15.47 -4.18 -1.54
N HIS A 19 -15.09 -2.89 -1.50
CA HIS A 19 -15.90 -1.76 -1.99
C HIS A 19 -15.14 -0.92 -3.03
N PRO A 20 -14.72 -1.51 -4.17
CA PRO A 20 -13.88 -0.84 -5.15
C PRO A 20 -14.53 0.39 -5.82
N ASP A 21 -15.87 0.45 -5.88
CA ASP A 21 -16.57 1.59 -6.46
C ASP A 21 -16.54 2.80 -5.53
N GLU A 22 -16.77 2.63 -4.22
CA GLU A 22 -16.61 3.69 -3.23
C GLU A 22 -15.17 4.21 -3.21
N VAL A 23 -14.18 3.31 -3.26
CA VAL A 23 -12.77 3.71 -3.34
C VAL A 23 -12.50 4.57 -4.57
N ARG A 24 -13.05 4.19 -5.72
CA ARG A 24 -12.90 4.93 -6.97
C ARG A 24 -13.49 6.33 -6.89
N GLU A 25 -14.60 6.50 -6.19
CA GLU A 25 -15.19 7.82 -5.92
C GLU A 25 -14.26 8.66 -5.02
N VAL A 26 -13.73 8.07 -3.95
CA VAL A 26 -12.80 8.75 -3.03
C VAL A 26 -11.55 9.25 -3.74
N VAL A 27 -11.01 8.53 -4.72
CA VAL A 27 -9.86 8.98 -5.53
C VAL A 27 -10.11 10.35 -6.18
N THR A 28 -11.35 10.66 -6.54
CA THR A 28 -11.71 11.94 -7.19
C THR A 28 -11.68 13.14 -6.21
N THR A 29 -11.67 12.89 -4.90
CA THR A 29 -11.64 13.95 -3.89
C THR A 29 -10.28 14.64 -3.78
N TYR A 30 -9.21 13.96 -4.19
CA TYR A 30 -7.83 14.47 -4.14
C TYR A 30 -7.10 14.39 -5.50
N THR A 31 -7.74 13.87 -6.54
CA THR A 31 -7.19 13.84 -7.90
C THR A 31 -8.15 14.44 -8.91
N LYS A 32 -7.61 14.98 -10.01
CA LYS A 32 -8.40 15.54 -11.12
C LYS A 32 -8.48 14.57 -12.30
N ILE A 33 -8.90 13.32 -12.03
CA ILE A 33 -8.99 12.27 -13.05
C ILE A 33 -10.33 12.40 -13.80
N PRO A 34 -10.33 12.52 -15.14
CA PRO A 34 -11.57 12.54 -15.91
C PRO A 34 -12.38 11.24 -15.75
N PRO A 35 -13.72 11.27 -15.78
CA PRO A 35 -14.56 10.08 -15.58
C PRO A 35 -14.25 8.92 -16.53
N ALA A 36 -13.91 9.22 -17.79
CA ALA A 36 -13.55 8.22 -18.78
C ALA A 36 -12.24 7.48 -18.45
N VAL A 37 -11.31 8.16 -17.77
CA VAL A 37 -10.03 7.57 -17.32
C VAL A 37 -10.24 6.80 -16.02
N LEU A 38 -11.05 7.33 -15.10
CA LEU A 38 -11.31 6.75 -13.78
C LEU A 38 -11.81 5.29 -13.84
N LYS A 39 -12.67 4.98 -14.83
CA LYS A 39 -13.17 3.61 -15.08
C LYS A 39 -12.08 2.61 -15.47
N ARG A 40 -10.93 3.09 -15.94
CA ARG A 40 -9.81 2.27 -16.41
C ARG A 40 -8.64 2.23 -15.42
N VAL A 41 -8.70 2.99 -14.33
CA VAL A 41 -7.67 2.98 -13.30
C VAL A 41 -7.66 1.61 -12.63
N ALA A 42 -6.52 0.94 -12.70
CA ALA A 42 -6.25 -0.23 -11.89
C ALA A 42 -6.17 0.22 -10.44
N LEU A 43 -7.13 -0.22 -9.63
CA LEU A 43 -7.10 0.03 -8.20
C LEU A 43 -6.04 -0.87 -7.54
N PRO A 44 -5.33 -0.37 -6.52
CA PRO A 44 -4.40 -1.20 -5.78
C PRO A 44 -5.14 -2.31 -5.04
N LYS A 45 -4.40 -3.32 -4.58
CA LYS A 45 -4.87 -4.25 -3.56
C LYS A 45 -4.56 -3.70 -2.17
N TRP A 46 -5.41 -3.97 -1.20
CA TRP A 46 -5.26 -3.52 0.18
C TRP A 46 -5.04 -4.69 1.15
N PRO A 47 -3.91 -5.41 1.06
CA PRO A 47 -3.60 -6.46 2.03
C PRO A 47 -3.39 -5.83 3.42
N ALA A 48 -3.88 -6.50 4.46
CA ALA A 48 -3.69 -6.06 5.85
C ALA A 48 -2.22 -6.13 6.31
N GLU A 49 -1.45 -7.04 5.70
CA GLU A 49 -0.05 -7.27 6.05
C GLU A 49 0.90 -6.94 4.88
N PRO A 50 2.10 -6.41 5.16
CA PRO A 50 3.11 -6.17 4.14
C PRO A 50 3.54 -7.46 3.45
N ASN A 51 3.78 -7.39 2.14
CA ASN A 51 4.43 -8.50 1.43
C ASN A 51 5.94 -8.46 1.68
N ARG A 52 6.40 -9.16 2.73
CA ARG A 52 7.81 -9.22 3.12
C ARG A 52 8.74 -9.61 1.96
N ALA A 53 8.37 -10.63 1.18
CA ALA A 53 9.19 -11.10 0.05
C ALA A 53 9.37 -10.01 -1.02
N SER A 54 8.33 -9.24 -1.31
CA SER A 54 8.42 -8.09 -2.22
C SER A 54 9.33 -7.00 -1.68
N VAL A 55 9.25 -6.70 -0.38
CA VAL A 55 10.12 -5.69 0.26
C VAL A 55 11.59 -6.16 0.26
N GLU A 56 11.86 -7.42 0.61
CA GLU A 56 13.20 -8.03 0.53
C GLU A 56 13.78 -7.93 -0.88
N ARG A 57 12.93 -8.15 -1.91
CA ARG A 57 13.36 -7.98 -3.29
C ARG A 57 13.74 -6.53 -3.61
N LEU A 58 13.01 -5.55 -3.10
CA LEU A 58 13.32 -4.13 -3.29
C LEU A 58 14.63 -3.74 -2.60
N VAL A 59 14.88 -4.22 -1.38
CA VAL A 59 16.16 -4.00 -0.66
C VAL A 59 17.32 -4.54 -1.49
N LYS A 60 17.23 -5.79 -1.95
CA LYS A 60 18.27 -6.42 -2.78
C LYS A 60 18.55 -5.66 -4.08
N LEU A 61 17.52 -5.08 -4.70
CA LEU A 61 17.68 -4.28 -5.92
C LEU A 61 18.35 -2.93 -5.61
N GLY A 62 17.99 -2.30 -4.49
CA GLY A 62 18.53 -1.00 -4.08
C GLY A 62 19.98 -1.03 -3.61
N ASP A 63 20.43 -2.15 -3.01
CA ASP A 63 21.83 -2.36 -2.59
C ASP A 63 22.81 -2.31 -3.78
N GLY A 64 22.34 -2.68 -4.97
CA GLY A 64 23.14 -2.60 -6.19
C GLY A 64 23.14 -1.23 -6.87
N SER A 65 22.42 -0.24 -6.31
CA SER A 65 22.11 1.01 -7.01
C SER A 65 22.16 2.25 -6.11
N ASP A 66 23.15 2.42 -5.23
CA ASP A 66 23.37 3.59 -4.34
C ASP A 66 22.10 4.18 -3.68
N LEU A 67 21.03 3.39 -3.58
CA LEU A 67 19.69 3.87 -3.23
C LEU A 67 19.62 4.13 -1.72
N PHE A 68 20.44 3.37 -0.98
CA PHE A 68 20.60 3.49 0.45
C PHE A 68 22.08 3.63 0.77
N LYS A 69 22.40 4.48 1.76
CA LYS A 69 23.75 4.51 2.36
C LYS A 69 24.03 3.24 3.16
N GLN A 70 22.98 2.62 3.69
CA GLN A 70 22.99 1.36 4.43
C GLN A 70 21.66 0.65 4.18
N ALA A 71 21.71 -0.65 3.92
CA ALA A 71 20.52 -1.47 3.74
C ALA A 71 19.60 -1.40 4.97
N PRO A 72 18.27 -1.25 4.79
CA PRO A 72 17.32 -1.21 5.90
C PRO A 72 17.19 -2.58 6.58
N ASP A 73 17.06 -2.56 7.91
CA ASP A 73 16.80 -3.74 8.74
C ASP A 73 15.29 -4.04 8.75
N LEU A 74 14.87 -5.03 7.97
CA LEU A 74 13.44 -5.33 7.78
C LEU A 74 12.76 -5.90 9.02
N ASP A 75 13.50 -6.58 9.91
CA ASP A 75 12.94 -7.12 11.16
C ASP A 75 12.63 -6.01 12.17
N LYS A 76 13.22 -4.82 12.00
CA LYS A 76 12.87 -3.62 12.77
C LYS A 76 11.75 -2.77 12.14
N LEU A 77 11.51 -2.95 10.84
CA LEU A 77 10.59 -2.10 10.07
C LEU A 77 9.24 -2.76 9.83
N LEU A 78 9.21 -4.08 9.75
CA LEU A 78 7.99 -4.85 9.53
C LEU A 78 7.47 -5.39 10.87
N PRO A 79 6.15 -5.52 11.02
CA PRO A 79 5.52 -6.07 12.22
C PRO A 79 5.78 -7.57 12.43
#